data_AF-A0A453QKU8-F1
#
_entry.id   AF-A0A453QKU8-F1
#
_cell.length_a   1.000
_cell.length_b   1.000
_cell.length_c   1.000
_cell.angle_alpha   90.00
_cell.angle_beta   90.00
_cell.angle_gamma   90.00
#
_symmetry.space_group_name_H-M   'P 1'
#
loop_
_entity.id
_entity.type
_entity.pdbx_description
1 polymer ?
#
loop_
_entity_poly.entity_id
_entity_poly.type
_entity_poly.pdbx_seq_one_letter_code
_entity_poly.pdbx_strand_id
1 'polypeptide(L)'
;IITKPMDFSTIQNKMEGKDGTKYKSVREIYSDVRLIFTNAMTYNDEHHDVHIMAKLLLEKFEEKWLQLLPKVENEVDICSLICYRFCFDMDMCYLAFDNNKLDPIVLGKETTGGTK
;
A
#
# COMPACT_ATOMS: atom_id res chain seq x y z
N ILE A 1 5.60 0.87 -18.01
CA ILE A 1 4.83 -0.29 -17.49
C ILE A 1 3.85 0.18 -16.42
N ILE A 2 4.30 0.82 -15.33
CA ILE A 2 3.39 1.42 -14.34
C ILE A 2 2.96 2.83 -14.76
N THR A 3 1.66 3.11 -14.73
CA THR A 3 1.05 4.38 -15.16
C THR A 3 0.66 5.30 -14.01
N LYS A 4 0.40 4.75 -12.81
CA LYS A 4 0.11 5.50 -11.60
C LYS A 4 0.94 4.96 -10.43
N PRO A 5 2.15 5.51 -10.18
CA PRO A 5 2.95 5.15 -9.02
C PRO A 5 2.21 5.41 -7.71
N MET A 6 2.48 4.59 -6.70
CA MET A 6 1.95 4.73 -5.35
C MET A 6 2.86 3.97 -4.38
N ASP A 7 2.97 4.48 -3.16
CA ASP A 7 3.81 3.91 -2.10
C ASP A 7 3.20 4.24 -0.72
N PHE A 8 3.62 3.51 0.32
CA PHE A 8 3.04 3.67 1.65
C PHE A 8 3.39 5.01 2.32
N SER A 9 4.51 5.63 1.99
CA SER A 9 4.86 6.97 2.49
C SER A 9 3.95 8.03 1.88
N THR A 10 3.60 7.90 0.59
CA THR A 10 2.60 8.76 -0.06
C THR A 10 1.22 8.60 0.60
N ILE A 11 0.78 7.37 0.89
CA ILE A 11 -0.47 7.14 1.62
C ILE A 11 -0.42 7.79 3.01
N GLN A 12 0.69 7.63 3.75
CA GLN A 12 0.87 8.26 5.07
C GLN A 12 0.76 9.79 4.99
N ASN A 13 1.48 10.41 4.06
CA ASN A 13 1.45 11.86 3.87
C ASN A 13 0.05 12.38 3.53
N LYS A 14 -0.68 11.66 2.66
CA LYS A 14 -2.07 11.96 2.30
C LYS A 14 -3.05 11.79 3.46
N MET A 15 -2.82 10.84 4.36
CA MET A 15 -3.64 10.69 5.57
C MET A 15 -3.42 11.86 6.53
N GLU A 16 -2.16 12.25 6.72
CA GLU A 16 -1.75 13.32 7.64
C GLU A 16 -1.95 14.73 7.06
N GLY A 17 -2.22 14.86 5.76
CA GLY A 17 -2.37 16.15 5.08
C GLY A 17 -1.05 16.92 4.91
N LYS A 18 0.10 16.23 4.99
CA LYS A 18 1.43 16.86 5.08
C LYS A 18 1.86 17.61 3.81
N ASP A 19 1.36 17.20 2.65
CA ASP A 19 1.68 17.78 1.35
C ASP A 19 0.53 18.64 0.78
N GLY A 20 -0.46 18.99 1.61
CA GLY A 20 -1.66 19.71 1.19
C GLY A 20 -2.70 18.84 0.46
N THR A 21 -2.43 17.54 0.30
CA THR A 21 -3.41 16.57 -0.21
C THR A 21 -3.99 15.76 0.96
N LYS A 22 -5.29 15.49 0.91
CA LYS A 22 -5.97 14.71 1.96
C LYS A 22 -6.98 13.75 1.35
N TYR A 23 -7.02 12.53 1.89
CA TYR A 23 -8.09 11.60 1.57
C TYR A 23 -9.44 12.14 2.02
N LYS A 24 -10.41 12.13 1.11
CA LYS A 24 -11.79 12.54 1.43
C LYS A 24 -12.63 11.38 1.93
N SER A 25 -12.24 10.17 1.55
CA SER A 25 -12.90 8.94 1.94
C SER A 25 -11.89 7.84 2.18
N VAL A 26 -12.30 6.92 3.02
CA VAL A 26 -11.57 5.69 3.35
C VAL A 26 -11.40 4.78 2.14
N ARG A 27 -12.35 4.85 1.19
CA ARG A 27 -12.28 4.10 -0.07
C ARG A 27 -11.09 4.52 -0.93
N GLU A 28 -10.64 5.75 -0.82
CA GLU A 28 -9.43 6.22 -1.53
C GLU A 28 -8.17 5.58 -0.95
N ILE A 29 -8.08 5.45 0.38
CA ILE A 29 -6.98 4.74 1.05
C ILE A 29 -6.95 3.29 0.59
N TYR A 30 -8.10 2.62 0.64
CA TYR A 30 -8.24 1.25 0.16
C TYR A 30 -7.76 1.08 -1.29
N SER A 31 -8.17 2.00 -2.15
CA SER A 31 -7.80 1.98 -3.57
C SER A 31 -6.30 2.17 -3.77
N ASP A 32 -5.67 3.08 -3.04
CA ASP A 32 -4.23 3.33 -3.17
C ASP A 32 -3.40 2.17 -2.58
N VAL A 33 -3.83 1.52 -1.50
CA VAL A 33 -3.15 0.31 -0.98
C VAL A 33 -3.20 -0.83 -1.99
N ARG A 34 -4.37 -1.10 -2.59
CA ARG A 34 -4.49 -2.12 -3.65
C ARG A 34 -3.62 -1.80 -4.86
N LEU A 35 -3.50 -0.51 -5.19
CA LEU A 35 -2.68 -0.05 -6.30
C LEU A 35 -1.20 -0.36 -6.09
N ILE A 36 -0.67 -0.25 -4.86
CA ILE A 36 0.71 -0.63 -4.54
C ILE A 36 0.97 -2.09 -4.92
N PHE A 37 0.13 -3.01 -4.45
CA PHE A 37 0.29 -4.44 -4.73
C PHE A 37 0.06 -4.78 -6.21
N THR A 38 -0.94 -4.15 -6.83
CA THR A 38 -1.22 -4.36 -8.27
C THR A 38 -0.07 -3.87 -9.13
N ASN A 39 0.53 -2.73 -8.79
CA ASN A 39 1.72 -2.22 -9.47
C ASN A 39 2.91 -3.15 -9.29
N ALA A 40 3.14 -3.67 -8.08
CA ALA A 40 4.19 -4.65 -7.83
C ALA A 40 4.01 -5.91 -8.69
N MET A 41 2.80 -6.47 -8.78
CA MET A 41 2.49 -7.63 -9.63
C MET A 41 2.57 -7.32 -11.13
N THR A 42 2.28 -6.08 -11.55
CA THR A 42 2.34 -5.67 -12.97
C THR A 42 3.78 -5.46 -13.42
N TYR A 43 4.65 -4.97 -12.53
CA TYR A 43 6.05 -4.71 -12.84
C TYR A 43 6.90 -6.00 -12.79
N ASN A 44 6.61 -6.89 -11.83
CA ASN A 44 7.39 -8.09 -11.57
C ASN A 44 6.74 -9.32 -12.22
N ASP A 45 7.56 -10.20 -12.82
CA ASP A 45 7.11 -11.49 -13.35
C ASP A 45 6.40 -12.33 -12.29
N GLU A 46 5.42 -13.15 -12.70
CA GLU A 46 4.61 -13.96 -11.78
C GLU A 46 5.41 -14.97 -10.94
N HIS A 47 6.59 -15.38 -11.40
CA HIS A 47 7.50 -16.27 -10.67
C HIS A 47 8.45 -15.50 -9.74
N HIS A 48 8.48 -14.17 -9.79
CA HIS A 48 9.35 -13.36 -8.96
C HIS A 48 8.81 -13.26 -7.53
N ASP A 49 9.68 -13.35 -6.53
CA ASP A 49 9.31 -13.31 -5.11
C ASP A 49 8.45 -12.09 -4.76
N VAL A 50 8.76 -10.92 -5.36
CA VAL A 50 7.98 -9.68 -5.14
C VAL A 50 6.54 -9.82 -5.63
N HIS A 51 6.31 -10.49 -6.77
CA HIS A 51 4.96 -10.72 -7.28
C HIS A 51 4.18 -11.65 -6.34
N ILE A 52 4.80 -12.76 -5.93
CA ILE A 52 4.20 -13.75 -5.02
C ILE A 52 3.84 -13.10 -3.69
N MET A 53 4.76 -12.31 -3.12
CA MET A 53 4.54 -11.59 -1.86
C MET A 53 3.47 -10.52 -1.99
N ALA A 54 3.44 -9.76 -3.09
CA ALA A 54 2.41 -8.76 -3.34
C ALA A 54 1.01 -9.39 -3.40
N LYS A 55 0.87 -10.55 -4.05
CA LYS A 55 -0.38 -11.29 -4.09
C LYS A 55 -0.85 -11.75 -2.71
N LEU A 56 0.05 -12.38 -1.94
CA LEU A 56 -0.25 -12.86 -0.59
C LEU A 56 -0.65 -11.71 0.36
N LEU A 57 0.06 -10.59 0.30
CA LEU A 57 -0.22 -9.43 1.14
C LEU A 57 -1.52 -8.74 0.74
N LEU A 58 -1.84 -8.67 -0.55
CA LEU A 58 -3.13 -8.18 -1.03
C LEU A 58 -4.29 -9.04 -0.51
N GLU A 59 -4.18 -10.36 -0.55
CA GLU A 59 -5.20 -11.28 0.00
C GLU A 59 -5.43 -11.02 1.50
N LYS A 60 -4.36 -10.96 2.29
CA LYS A 60 -4.44 -10.65 3.74
C LYS A 60 -5.03 -9.27 4.02
N PHE A 61 -4.70 -8.30 3.18
CA PHE A 61 -5.24 -6.95 3.27
C PHE A 61 -6.76 -6.96 3.08
N GLU A 62 -7.27 -7.64 2.05
CA GLU A 62 -8.70 -7.75 1.78
C GLU A 62 -9.45 -8.44 2.93
N GLU A 63 -8.89 -9.54 3.46
CA GLU A 63 -9.47 -10.25 4.61
C GLU A 63 -9.59 -9.34 5.85
N LYS A 64 -8.52 -8.61 6.19
CA LYS A 64 -8.53 -7.67 7.32
C LYS A 64 -9.47 -6.49 7.06
N TRP A 65 -9.52 -5.99 5.82
CA TRP A 65 -10.39 -4.89 5.44
C TRP A 65 -11.87 -5.23 5.64
N LEU A 66 -12.28 -6.43 5.21
CA LEU A 66 -13.64 -6.93 5.41
C LEU A 66 -14.02 -7.07 6.89
N GLN A 67 -13.06 -7.33 7.78
CA GLN A 67 -13.30 -7.39 9.23
C GLN A 67 -13.43 -6.00 9.88
N LEU A 68 -12.94 -4.95 9.22
CA LEU A 68 -13.03 -3.58 9.70
C LEU A 68 -14.37 -2.93 9.33
N LEU A 69 -14.94 -3.25 8.16
CA LEU A 69 -16.22 -2.67 7.70
C LEU A 69 -17.40 -2.83 8.69
N PRO A 70 -17.62 -3.97 9.36
CA PRO A 70 -18.75 -4.15 10.28
C PRO A 70 -18.59 -3.39 11.61
N LYS A 71 -17.40 -2.87 11.90
CA LYS A 71 -17.07 -2.29 13.21
C LYS A 71 -17.09 -0.76 13.24
N VAL A 72 -17.43 -0.13 12.11
CA VAL A 72 -17.33 1.31 12.01
C VAL A 72 -18.66 1.92 11.58
N GLU A 73 -19.22 2.73 12.47
CA GLU A 73 -20.50 3.42 12.27
C GLU A 73 -20.34 4.71 11.44
N ASN A 74 -19.14 5.33 11.43
CA ASN A 74 -18.86 6.59 10.70
C ASN A 74 -17.48 6.62 10.03
N GLU A 75 -17.36 7.23 8.84
CA GLU A 75 -16.11 7.25 8.03
C GLU A 75 -14.88 7.85 8.75
N VAL A 76 -15.09 8.77 9.69
CA VAL A 76 -14.02 9.42 10.48
C VAL A 76 -13.30 8.43 11.38
N ASP A 77 -14.04 7.47 11.94
CA ASP A 77 -13.49 6.42 12.79
C ASP A 77 -12.66 5.44 11.96
N ILE A 78 -13.03 5.19 10.70
CA ILE A 78 -12.27 4.28 9.84
C ILE A 78 -10.90 4.88 9.50
N CYS A 79 -10.78 6.17 9.21
CA CYS A 79 -9.48 6.80 8.95
C CYS A 79 -8.54 6.70 10.16
N SER A 80 -9.07 6.92 11.37
CA SER A 80 -8.29 6.83 12.61
C SER A 80 -7.95 5.37 12.94
N LEU A 81 -8.90 4.43 12.79
CA LEU A 81 -8.67 3.00 12.96
C LEU A 81 -7.70 2.44 11.91
N ILE A 82 -7.77 2.88 10.66
CA ILE A 82 -6.78 2.54 9.64
C ILE A 82 -5.44 3.11 10.03
N CYS A 83 -5.33 4.40 10.36
CA CYS A 83 -4.05 4.98 10.79
C CYS A 83 -3.42 4.19 11.94
N TYR A 84 -4.20 3.76 12.94
CA TYR A 84 -3.67 2.97 14.06
C TYR A 84 -3.43 1.49 13.71
N ARG A 85 -4.38 0.80 13.07
CA ARG A 85 -4.28 -0.64 12.78
C ARG A 85 -3.38 -0.93 11.57
N PHE A 86 -3.43 -0.10 10.52
CA PHE A 86 -2.49 -0.16 9.41
C PHE A 86 -1.09 0.24 9.83
N CYS A 87 -0.84 1.23 10.70
CA CYS A 87 0.54 1.46 11.16
C CYS A 87 1.09 0.26 11.96
N PHE A 88 0.27 -0.39 12.78
CA PHE A 88 0.71 -1.57 13.55
C PHE A 88 0.85 -2.84 12.69
N ASP A 89 -0.01 -3.06 11.70
CA ASP A 89 0.11 -4.17 10.74
C ASP A 89 1.05 -3.83 9.57
N MET A 90 1.40 -2.55 9.37
CA MET A 90 2.43 -2.12 8.41
C MET A 90 3.78 -2.62 8.86
N ASP A 91 4.05 -2.83 10.15
CA ASP A 91 5.25 -3.56 10.56
C ASP A 91 5.28 -4.96 9.93
N MET A 92 4.15 -5.63 9.72
CA MET A 92 4.14 -6.91 8.99
C MET A 92 4.38 -6.75 7.49
N CYS A 93 3.94 -5.66 6.87
CA CYS A 93 4.26 -5.39 5.46
C CYS A 93 5.71 -4.94 5.31
N TYR A 94 6.18 -3.97 6.12
CA TYR A 94 7.57 -3.57 6.24
C TYR A 94 8.44 -4.79 6.51
N LEU A 95 8.21 -5.59 7.57
CA LEU A 95 8.99 -6.81 7.84
C LEU A 95 8.90 -7.87 6.72
N ALA A 96 7.77 -7.97 6.00
CA ALA A 96 7.68 -8.83 4.82
C ALA A 96 8.52 -8.29 3.63
N PHE A 97 8.77 -6.99 3.59
CA PHE A 97 9.50 -6.28 2.55
C PHE A 97 10.94 -5.86 2.94
N ASP A 98 11.28 -5.87 4.23
CA ASP A 98 12.55 -5.40 4.81
C ASP A 98 13.67 -6.43 4.70
N ASN A 99 13.47 -7.48 3.90
CA ASN A 99 14.58 -8.23 3.30
C ASN A 99 15.28 -7.42 2.19
N ASN A 100 15.34 -6.08 2.31
CA ASN A 100 16.12 -5.15 1.49
C ASN A 100 16.05 -5.39 -0.04
N LYS A 101 14.89 -5.83 -0.54
CA LYS A 101 14.67 -6.10 -1.97
C LYS A 101 13.32 -5.56 -2.50
N LEU A 102 12.77 -4.53 -1.87
CA LEU A 102 11.80 -3.71 -2.59
C LEU A 102 12.56 -2.83 -3.57
N ASP A 103 12.49 -3.19 -4.84
CA ASP A 103 13.02 -2.38 -5.93
C ASP A 103 12.52 -0.92 -5.79
N PRO A 104 13.37 0.09 -6.11
CA PRO A 104 13.09 1.52 -5.92
C PRO A 104 11.78 2.02 -6.54
N ILE A 105 11.18 1.23 -7.43
CA ILE A 105 9.96 1.55 -8.18
C ILE A 105 8.70 1.48 -7.30
N VAL A 106 8.72 0.67 -6.22
CA VAL A 106 7.64 0.69 -5.20
C VAL A 106 7.79 1.90 -4.26
N LEU A 107 8.95 2.57 -4.25
CA LEU A 107 9.25 3.73 -3.37
C LEU A 107 9.06 5.09 -4.05
N GLY A 108 8.44 5.13 -5.24
CA GLY A 108 8.18 6.39 -5.94
C GLY A 108 9.45 7.17 -6.33
N LYS A 109 10.63 6.55 -6.29
CA LYS A 109 11.86 7.16 -6.80
C LYS A 109 11.99 6.82 -8.28
N GLU A 110 11.93 7.85 -9.11
CA GLU A 110 12.27 7.76 -10.53
C GLU A 110 13.60 7.03 -10.68
N THR A 111 13.58 5.82 -11.24
CA THR A 111 14.80 5.20 -11.73
C THR A 111 15.07 5.76 -13.12
N THR A 112 15.72 6.92 -13.15
CA THR A 112 16.50 7.32 -14.33
C THR A 112 17.61 6.28 -14.52
N GLY A 113 17.42 5.38 -15.48
CA GLY A 113 18.48 4.56 -16.08
C GLY A 113 18.97 3.38 -15.24
N GLY A 114 18.84 2.18 -15.81
CA GLY A 114 19.47 0.97 -15.26
C GLY A 114 18.98 -0.29 -15.95
N THR A 115 19.80 -0.81 -16.84
CA THR A 115 19.58 -1.91 -17.80
C THR A 115 19.30 -3.30 -17.21
N LYS A 116 18.52 -4.04 -18.02
CA LYS A 116 18.30 -5.50 -18.15
C LYS A 116 17.28 -6.13 -17.21
#